data_AF-A0A3R6TL73-F1
#
_entry.id   AF-A0A3R6TL73-F1
#
_cell.length_a   1.000
_cell.length_b   1.000
_cell.length_c   1.000
_cell.angle_alpha   90.00
_cell.angle_beta   90.00
_cell.angle_gamma   90.00
#
_symmetry.space_group_name_H-M   'P 1'
#
loop_
_entity.id
_entity.type
_entity.pdbx_description
1 polymer ?
#
loop_
_entity_poly.entity_id
_entity_poly.type
_entity_poly.pdbx_seq_one_letter_code
_entity_poly.pdbx_strand_id
1 'polypeptide(L)'
;MMSNISRRQFLKGAGAAALAVAATGVLAGCSKDDIPDTPDTPVIPEVTKEVKVIFMCNGATAGKDGSVVVKKDAKTVPVSLIKAEQIPQGYTVESTGELNIKEIDGKECVLVTLKKIATSKNVTVAFYDTVNNAMLSTTMTIAVASDAEFVYKTDLKEALPGYEIIDNGKNQISENNRVVMAVKPVAPEKMRNVTVTYRFSGSNGFITDATVDVPMSKKFLTKAELPAATVVSGGYLFDVVPTTNGPFGINDLGDGKGEVAVTATIKMHK
;
A
#
# COMPACT_ATOMS: atom_id res chain seq x y z
N MET A 1 3.62 -0.56 -49.70
CA MET A 1 3.31 0.88 -49.67
C MET A 1 3.20 1.27 -48.20
N MET A 2 3.94 2.21 -47.63
CA MET A 2 4.99 3.09 -48.11
C MET A 2 5.81 3.47 -46.87
N SER A 3 7.14 3.40 -46.99
CA SER A 3 8.13 3.82 -46.00
C SER A 3 7.96 5.30 -45.60
N ASN A 4 8.51 5.68 -44.43
CA ASN A 4 9.35 6.87 -44.23
C ASN A 4 9.85 6.91 -42.78
N ILE A 5 11.05 7.34 -42.41
CA ILE A 5 12.38 7.46 -43.02
C ILE A 5 13.33 7.69 -41.85
N SER A 6 14.53 7.09 -41.93
CA SER A 6 15.66 7.24 -41.03
C SER A 6 16.21 8.68 -40.98
N ARG A 7 16.59 9.14 -39.79
CA ARG A 7 17.56 10.23 -39.61
C ARG A 7 18.69 9.79 -38.66
N ARG A 8 19.56 8.90 -39.14
CA ARG A 8 20.98 9.01 -38.79
C ARG A 8 21.55 10.12 -39.66
N GLN A 9 22.23 11.10 -39.06
CA GLN A 9 23.44 11.85 -39.48
C GLN A 9 23.57 12.99 -38.46
N PHE A 10 24.67 13.37 -37.81
CA PHE A 10 26.11 13.15 -37.84
C PHE A 10 26.54 13.54 -36.40
N LEU A 11 27.52 12.92 -35.75
CA LEU A 11 28.88 13.47 -35.75
C LEU A 11 29.83 12.42 -35.16
N LYS A 12 30.73 11.91 -35.99
CA LYS A 12 31.97 11.28 -35.54
C LYS A 12 33.03 12.39 -35.39
N GLY A 13 33.81 12.28 -34.32
CA GLY A 13 35.25 12.52 -34.39
C GLY A 13 35.77 13.80 -33.74
N ALA A 14 36.98 13.67 -33.19
CA ALA A 14 37.82 14.63 -32.49
C ALA A 14 37.47 14.79 -31.00
N GLY A 15 38.33 14.50 -30.03
CA GLY A 15 39.77 14.30 -30.05
C GLY A 15 40.34 14.98 -28.81
N ALA A 16 41.33 14.35 -28.17
CA ALA A 16 42.19 14.94 -27.12
C ALA A 16 41.47 15.33 -25.81
N ALA A 17 42.04 15.27 -24.62
CA ALA A 17 43.28 14.71 -24.11
C ALA A 17 43.01 14.52 -22.60
N ALA A 18 43.58 13.47 -22.02
CA ALA A 18 43.81 13.45 -20.59
C ALA A 18 44.78 14.60 -20.27
N LEU A 19 44.35 15.58 -19.49
CA LEU A 19 45.25 16.54 -18.86
C LEU A 19 45.25 16.26 -17.36
N ALA A 20 46.19 15.39 -16.96
CA ALA A 20 46.70 15.39 -15.61
C ALA A 20 47.52 16.67 -15.45
N VAL A 21 47.11 17.57 -14.56
CA VAL A 21 47.98 18.66 -14.10
C VAL A 21 48.45 18.26 -12.71
N ALA A 22 49.65 17.69 -12.68
CA ALA A 22 50.47 17.66 -11.48
C ALA A 22 50.83 19.11 -11.13
N ALA A 23 50.53 19.54 -9.90
CA ALA A 23 51.07 20.76 -9.35
C ALA A 23 52.56 20.55 -9.05
N THR A 24 53.40 20.63 -10.07
CA THR A 24 54.84 20.87 -9.91
C THR A 24 55.02 22.32 -9.44
N GLY A 25 55.60 22.47 -8.25
CA GLY A 25 55.99 23.76 -7.70
C GLY A 25 56.92 24.50 -8.65
N VAL A 26 56.56 25.74 -8.97
CA VAL A 26 57.45 26.68 -9.64
C VAL A 26 58.21 27.42 -8.55
N LEU A 27 59.43 26.94 -8.27
CA LEU A 27 60.51 27.76 -7.74
C LEU A 27 61.42 28.10 -8.91
N ALA A 28 61.38 29.35 -9.38
CA ALA A 28 62.43 29.94 -10.18
C ALA A 28 62.44 31.45 -9.89
N GLY A 29 63.53 31.90 -9.26
CA GLY A 29 63.79 33.31 -8.99
C GLY A 29 64.54 34.02 -10.11
N CYS A 30 64.87 35.28 -9.81
CA CYS A 30 65.70 36.26 -10.52
C CYS A 30 64.94 37.16 -11.53
N SER A 31 65.10 38.49 -11.62
CA SER A 31 65.73 39.58 -10.83
C SER A 31 65.41 40.91 -11.56
N LYS A 32 65.06 41.99 -10.85
CA LYS A 32 65.19 43.45 -11.19
C LYS A 32 64.45 43.96 -12.46
N ASP A 33 63.76 45.10 -12.55
CA ASP A 33 63.86 46.46 -11.96
C ASP A 33 62.47 47.17 -11.88
N ASP A 34 62.43 48.21 -11.02
CA ASP A 34 61.56 49.41 -10.97
C ASP A 34 60.08 49.40 -10.48
N ILE A 35 59.87 50.30 -9.50
CA ILE A 35 58.77 50.61 -8.53
C ILE A 35 57.72 51.56 -9.19
N PRO A 36 56.39 51.56 -8.86
CA PRO A 36 55.90 52.05 -7.55
C PRO A 36 54.69 51.41 -6.88
N ASP A 37 54.87 51.14 -5.57
CA ASP A 37 53.96 51.33 -4.45
C ASP A 37 52.44 51.29 -4.73
N THR A 38 51.92 50.08 -4.85
CA THR A 38 50.62 49.74 -4.25
C THR A 38 50.85 48.60 -3.27
N PRO A 39 50.37 48.68 -2.01
CA PRO A 39 50.42 47.52 -1.14
C PRO A 39 49.40 46.53 -1.69
N ASP A 40 49.86 45.66 -2.58
CA ASP A 40 49.19 44.41 -2.91
C ASP A 40 49.14 43.64 -1.60
N THR A 41 48.03 43.83 -0.88
CA THR A 41 47.65 42.92 0.19
C THR A 41 47.60 41.55 -0.47
N PRO A 42 48.43 40.59 -0.04
CA PRO A 42 48.40 39.28 -0.65
C PRO A 42 46.98 38.75 -0.50
N VAL A 43 46.29 38.53 -1.60
CA VAL A 43 45.03 37.78 -1.61
C VAL A 43 45.43 36.36 -1.24
N ILE A 44 45.51 36.09 0.06
CA ILE A 44 45.71 34.75 0.59
C ILE A 44 44.50 33.97 0.06
N PRO A 45 44.67 32.96 -0.81
CA PRO A 45 43.54 32.15 -1.22
C PRO A 45 42.94 31.56 0.06
N GLU A 46 41.67 31.84 0.35
CA GLU A 46 40.97 31.22 1.47
C GLU A 46 41.04 29.71 1.23
N VAL A 47 41.89 29.04 2.00
CA VAL A 47 42.07 27.59 1.85
C VAL A 47 40.82 26.95 2.41
N THR A 48 40.05 26.30 1.53
CA THR A 48 38.83 25.58 1.89
C THR A 48 39.07 24.08 1.92
N LYS A 49 38.24 23.36 2.65
CA LYS A 49 38.17 21.89 2.64
C LYS A 49 36.74 21.44 2.39
N GLU A 50 36.61 20.24 1.84
CA GLU A 50 35.33 19.61 1.57
C GLU A 50 34.99 18.63 2.71
N VAL A 51 33.82 18.79 3.32
CA VAL A 51 33.33 17.96 4.42
C VAL A 51 32.13 17.17 3.92
N LYS A 52 32.17 15.86 4.12
CA LYS A 52 31.10 14.96 3.70
C LYS A 52 29.89 15.10 4.61
N VAL A 53 28.69 15.18 4.04
CA VAL A 53 27.44 15.26 4.81
C VAL A 53 26.75 13.90 4.77
N ILE A 54 26.61 13.26 5.93
CA ILE A 54 25.91 11.98 6.06
C ILE A 54 24.54 12.23 6.67
N PHE A 55 23.50 11.89 5.93
CA PHE A 55 22.13 12.02 6.36
C PHE A 55 21.70 10.78 7.15
N MET A 56 21.14 10.99 8.34
CA MET A 56 20.78 9.93 9.28
C MET A 56 19.31 10.03 9.64
N CYS A 57 18.56 8.94 9.55
CA CYS A 57 17.19 8.83 10.06
C CYS A 57 17.09 7.61 10.95
N ASN A 58 16.63 7.77 12.20
CA ASN A 58 16.49 6.68 13.18
C ASN A 58 17.75 5.80 13.34
N GLY A 59 18.95 6.39 13.25
CA GLY A 59 20.22 5.68 13.41
C GLY A 59 20.76 4.98 12.15
N ALA A 60 20.08 5.08 11.01
CA ALA A 60 20.55 4.55 9.72
C ALA A 60 20.82 5.67 8.71
N THR A 61 21.71 5.43 7.76
CA THR A 61 21.97 6.37 6.65
C THR A 61 20.74 6.46 5.74
N ALA A 62 20.38 7.69 5.36
CA ALA A 62 19.21 7.98 4.54
C ALA A 62 19.65 8.65 3.24
N GLY A 63 19.48 7.95 2.11
CA GLY A 63 19.80 8.50 0.79
C GLY A 63 21.30 8.56 0.47
N LYS A 64 21.68 9.45 -0.46
CA LYS A 64 23.07 9.65 -0.87
C LYS A 64 23.73 10.69 0.02
N ASP A 65 25.02 10.49 0.28
CA ASP A 65 25.81 11.48 1.02
C ASP A 65 25.93 12.79 0.24
N GLY A 66 25.81 13.90 0.97
CA GLY A 66 26.06 15.25 0.47
C GLY A 66 27.49 15.71 0.72
N SER A 67 27.74 16.98 0.44
CA SER A 67 29.04 17.60 0.66
C SER A 67 28.93 19.11 0.80
N VAL A 68 29.71 19.69 1.70
CA VAL A 68 29.79 21.13 1.91
C VAL A 68 31.25 21.58 1.93
N VAL A 69 31.50 22.79 1.44
CA VAL A 69 32.83 23.39 1.46
C VAL A 69 32.88 24.39 2.62
N VAL A 70 33.86 24.22 3.51
CA VAL A 70 34.10 25.08 4.67
C VAL A 70 35.56 25.53 4.73
N LYS A 71 35.88 26.49 5.60
CA LYS A 71 37.27 26.92 5.82
C LYS A 71 38.14 25.76 6.32
N LYS A 72 39.42 25.75 5.98
CA LYS A 72 40.35 24.66 6.33
C LYS A 72 40.43 24.37 7.83
N ASP A 73 40.29 25.39 8.66
CA ASP A 73 40.33 25.34 10.13
C ASP A 73 38.93 25.17 10.77
N ALA A 74 37.87 25.06 9.97
CA ALA A 74 36.52 24.88 10.48
C ALA A 74 36.39 23.57 11.26
N LYS A 75 35.77 23.66 12.45
CA LYS A 75 35.43 22.54 13.33
C LYS A 75 33.95 22.16 13.25
N THR A 76 33.13 23.05 12.71
CA THR A 76 31.69 22.90 12.59
C THR A 76 31.21 23.25 11.19
N VAL A 77 30.05 22.70 10.83
CA VAL A 77 29.30 23.03 9.61
C VAL A 77 27.93 23.56 10.05
N PRO A 78 27.58 24.81 9.78
CA PRO A 78 26.22 25.28 9.97
C PRO A 78 25.25 24.58 9.01
N VAL A 79 24.08 24.17 9.52
CA VAL A 79 23.04 23.48 8.73
C VAL A 79 22.60 24.30 7.52
N SER A 80 22.65 25.62 7.60
CA SER A 80 22.29 26.53 6.51
C SER A 80 23.20 26.43 5.26
N LEU A 81 24.41 25.88 5.39
CA LEU A 81 25.30 25.62 4.24
C LEU A 81 24.92 24.34 3.47
N ILE A 82 24.10 23.47 4.06
CA ILE A 82 23.61 22.26 3.40
C ILE A 82 22.49 22.67 2.46
N LYS A 83 22.71 22.46 1.16
CA LYS A 83 21.74 22.85 0.13
C LYS A 83 20.52 21.92 0.16
N ALA A 84 19.33 22.48 -0.09
CA ALA A 84 18.08 21.72 -0.05
C ALA A 84 18.06 20.56 -1.06
N GLU A 85 18.76 20.68 -2.19
CA GLU A 85 18.85 19.65 -3.23
C GLU A 85 19.67 18.42 -2.78
N GLN A 86 20.47 18.55 -1.73
CA GLN A 86 21.19 17.42 -1.14
C GLN A 86 20.31 16.60 -0.19
N ILE A 87 19.21 17.16 0.31
CA ILE A 87 18.31 16.47 1.24
C ILE A 87 17.57 15.37 0.47
N PRO A 88 17.61 14.11 0.94
CA PRO A 88 16.88 13.01 0.32
C PRO A 88 15.37 13.30 0.23
N GLN A 89 14.76 12.96 -0.91
CA GLN A 89 13.32 13.11 -1.11
C GLN A 89 12.53 12.33 -0.05
N GLY A 90 11.48 12.94 0.51
CA GLY A 90 10.66 12.32 1.56
C GLY A 90 11.21 12.53 2.97
N TYR A 91 12.15 13.44 3.17
CA TYR A 91 12.73 13.79 4.47
C TYR A 91 12.78 15.30 4.71
N THR A 92 12.73 15.69 5.99
CA THR A 92 13.04 17.04 6.48
C THR A 92 14.22 17.01 7.44
N VAL A 93 15.00 18.08 7.50
CA VAL A 93 16.14 18.19 8.45
C VAL A 93 15.62 18.53 9.84
N GLU A 94 15.97 17.73 10.85
CA GLU A 94 15.71 18.03 12.27
C GLU A 94 16.92 18.69 12.96
N SER A 95 18.12 18.48 12.43
CA SER A 95 19.33 19.16 12.90
C SER A 95 19.22 20.68 12.78
N THR A 96 19.64 21.40 13.82
CA THR A 96 19.64 22.87 13.86
C THR A 96 21.02 23.41 14.24
N GLY A 97 21.33 24.64 13.82
CA GLY A 97 22.54 25.35 14.24
C GLY A 97 23.82 24.83 13.58
N GLU A 98 24.88 24.68 14.37
CA GLU A 98 26.19 24.21 13.95
C GLU A 98 26.43 22.74 14.31
N LEU A 99 26.84 21.96 13.33
CA LEU A 99 27.11 20.54 13.47
C LEU A 99 28.61 20.27 13.53
N ASN A 100 29.04 19.48 14.51
CA ASN A 100 30.46 19.15 14.68
C ASN A 100 30.97 18.24 13.56
N ILE A 101 32.12 18.59 13.00
CA ILE A 101 32.86 17.74 12.07
C ILE A 101 33.52 16.63 12.88
N LYS A 102 33.36 15.38 12.41
CA LYS A 102 33.93 14.18 13.01
C LYS A 102 34.65 13.38 11.95
N GLU A 103 35.69 12.67 12.35
CA GLU A 103 36.36 11.72 11.46
C GLU A 103 35.60 10.39 11.47
N ILE A 104 35.10 9.97 10.30
CA ILE A 104 34.43 8.70 10.07
C ILE A 104 35.13 8.04 8.89
N ASP A 105 35.64 6.82 9.08
CA ASP A 105 36.39 6.06 8.07
C ASP A 105 37.56 6.84 7.45
N GLY A 106 38.28 7.62 8.27
CA GLY A 106 39.41 8.45 7.84
C GLY A 106 39.01 9.70 7.03
N LYS A 107 37.72 10.07 7.03
CA LYS A 107 37.20 11.24 6.32
C LYS A 107 36.44 12.17 7.26
N GLU A 108 36.62 13.48 7.08
CA GLU A 108 35.84 14.49 7.79
C GLU A 108 34.38 14.46 7.32
N CYS A 109 33.49 14.15 8.24
CA CYS A 109 32.07 13.97 8.03
C CYS A 109 31.26 14.77 9.05
N VAL A 110 30.04 15.14 8.66
CA VAL A 110 29.04 15.73 9.54
C VAL A 110 27.76 14.89 9.47
N LEU A 111 27.17 14.60 10.63
CA LEU A 111 25.94 13.83 10.73
C LEU A 111 24.74 14.77 10.81
N VAL A 112 23.80 14.62 9.88
CA VAL A 112 22.58 15.42 9.82
C VAL A 112 21.40 14.52 10.14
N THR A 113 20.69 14.82 11.21
CA THR A 113 19.49 14.09 11.61
C THR A 113 18.32 14.54 10.73
N LEU A 114 17.69 13.57 10.10
CA LEU A 114 16.50 13.71 9.28
C LEU A 114 15.29 13.09 9.95
N LYS A 115 14.13 13.65 9.64
CA LYS A 115 12.82 13.09 9.91
C LYS A 115 12.15 12.68 8.62
N LYS A 116 11.60 11.47 8.58
CA LYS A 116 10.83 11.00 7.44
C LYS A 116 9.50 11.76 7.36
N ILE A 117 9.18 12.27 6.19
CA ILE A 117 7.87 12.87 5.90
C ILE A 117 6.87 11.72 5.82
N ALA A 118 5.84 11.75 6.66
CA ALA A 118 4.74 10.80 6.56
C ALA A 118 3.99 11.05 5.24
N THR A 119 4.03 10.08 4.33
CA THR A 119 3.29 10.13 3.06
C THR A 119 1.85 9.66 3.21
N SER A 120 1.51 9.09 4.36
CA SER A 120 0.17 8.61 4.66
C SER A 120 -0.22 8.91 6.10
N LYS A 121 -1.52 9.04 6.35
CA LYS A 121 -2.12 9.14 7.68
C LYS A 121 -3.21 8.09 7.85
N ASN A 122 -3.40 7.63 9.07
CA ASN A 122 -4.51 6.74 9.42
C ASN A 122 -5.75 7.57 9.71
N VAL A 123 -6.86 7.21 9.09
CA VAL A 123 -8.17 7.83 9.31
C VAL A 123 -9.12 6.80 9.86
N THR A 124 -9.80 7.14 10.96
CA THR A 124 -10.88 6.31 11.52
C THR A 124 -12.19 6.66 10.83
N VAL A 125 -12.79 5.67 10.19
CA VAL A 125 -14.11 5.73 9.58
C VAL A 125 -15.13 5.20 10.58
N ALA A 126 -16.01 6.08 11.03
CA ALA A 126 -17.19 5.75 11.80
C ALA A 126 -18.40 5.66 10.86
N PHE A 127 -19.40 4.87 11.23
CA PHE A 127 -20.57 4.64 10.40
C PHE A 127 -21.83 5.08 11.11
N TYR A 128 -22.66 5.85 10.40
CA TYR A 128 -23.96 6.28 10.86
C TYR A 128 -25.05 5.50 10.11
N ASP A 129 -25.80 4.70 10.86
CA ASP A 129 -26.97 4.00 10.35
C ASP A 129 -28.13 4.98 10.18
N THR A 130 -28.46 5.25 8.92
CA THR A 130 -29.54 6.16 8.51
C THR A 130 -30.94 5.58 8.72
N VAL A 131 -31.09 4.27 8.86
CA VAL A 131 -32.38 3.60 9.09
C VAL A 131 -32.70 3.57 10.58
N ASN A 132 -31.72 3.20 11.40
CA ASN A 132 -31.89 3.13 12.86
C ASN A 132 -31.51 4.44 13.59
N ASN A 133 -31.04 5.46 12.85
CA ASN A 133 -30.61 6.77 13.36
C ASN A 133 -29.55 6.68 14.47
N ALA A 134 -28.59 5.76 14.32
CA ALA A 134 -27.61 5.45 15.36
C ALA A 134 -26.18 5.35 14.80
N MET A 135 -25.19 5.72 15.61
CA MET A 135 -23.78 5.42 15.31
C MET A 135 -23.50 3.94 15.58
N LEU A 136 -22.83 3.28 14.64
CA LEU A 136 -22.34 1.93 14.85
C LEU A 136 -21.11 1.98 15.79
N SER A 137 -20.99 0.97 16.65
CA SER A 137 -19.79 0.77 17.47
C SER A 137 -18.60 0.30 16.63
N THR A 138 -18.88 -0.38 15.51
CA THR A 138 -17.87 -0.79 14.55
C THR A 138 -17.27 0.43 13.85
N THR A 139 -15.95 0.49 13.82
CA THR A 139 -15.18 1.48 13.06
C THR A 139 -14.15 0.77 12.21
N MET A 140 -13.70 1.45 11.16
CA MET A 140 -12.60 0.97 10.32
C MET A 140 -11.46 1.97 10.36
N THR A 141 -10.23 1.50 10.15
CA THR A 141 -9.07 2.37 10.01
C THR A 141 -8.47 2.16 8.63
N ILE A 142 -8.32 3.25 7.89
CA ILE A 142 -7.71 3.23 6.54
C ILE A 142 -6.47 4.13 6.51
N ALA A 143 -5.54 3.82 5.62
CA ALA A 143 -4.41 4.68 5.32
C ALA A 143 -4.69 5.47 4.04
N VAL A 144 -4.70 6.80 4.14
CA VAL A 144 -4.84 7.73 3.02
C VAL A 144 -3.60 8.60 2.90
N ALA A 145 -3.44 9.34 1.80
CA ALA A 145 -2.34 10.30 1.66
C ALA A 145 -2.35 11.32 2.81
N SER A 146 -1.18 11.81 3.23
CA SER A 146 -1.09 12.74 4.38
C SER A 146 -1.82 14.06 4.14
N ASP A 147 -1.87 14.51 2.89
CA ASP A 147 -2.60 15.68 2.40
C ASP A 147 -4.06 15.40 2.00
N ALA A 148 -4.55 14.17 2.15
CA ALA A 148 -5.93 13.84 1.82
C ALA A 148 -6.92 14.60 2.74
N GLU A 149 -7.88 15.29 2.15
CA GLU A 149 -8.95 16.00 2.87
C GLU A 149 -10.25 15.20 2.92
N PHE A 150 -10.40 14.19 2.06
CA PHE A 150 -11.62 13.41 1.93
C PHE A 150 -11.33 11.91 1.93
N VAL A 151 -12.31 11.15 2.39
CA VAL A 151 -12.37 9.70 2.20
C VAL A 151 -13.50 9.34 1.25
N TYR A 152 -13.19 8.48 0.31
CA TYR A 152 -14.11 7.91 -0.67
C TYR A 152 -14.49 6.48 -0.27
N LYS A 153 -15.66 6.02 -0.74
CA LYS A 153 -16.09 4.62 -0.57
C LYS A 153 -15.06 3.64 -1.15
N THR A 154 -14.34 4.03 -2.20
CA THR A 154 -13.28 3.22 -2.82
C THR A 154 -12.03 3.05 -1.97
N ASP A 155 -11.82 3.90 -0.96
CA ASP A 155 -10.69 3.78 -0.04
C ASP A 155 -10.93 2.68 1.02
N LEU A 156 -12.19 2.29 1.21
CA LEU A 156 -12.58 1.16 2.05
C LEU A 156 -12.32 -0.15 1.30
N LYS A 157 -11.26 -0.85 1.70
CA LYS A 157 -10.86 -2.14 1.09
C LYS A 157 -11.68 -3.32 1.60
N GLU A 158 -12.25 -3.19 2.79
CA GLU A 158 -13.04 -4.22 3.43
C GLU A 158 -14.52 -3.83 3.42
N ALA A 159 -15.39 -4.83 3.28
CA ALA A 159 -16.83 -4.61 3.37
C ALA A 159 -17.27 -4.52 4.83
N LEU A 160 -18.24 -3.66 5.13
CA LEU A 160 -18.86 -3.56 6.44
C LEU A 160 -19.93 -4.67 6.59
N PRO A 161 -19.76 -5.67 7.47
CA PRO A 161 -20.69 -6.79 7.56
C PRO A 161 -22.11 -6.33 7.94
N GLY A 162 -23.11 -6.76 7.17
CA GLY A 162 -24.53 -6.46 7.44
C GLY A 162 -24.98 -5.05 7.06
N TYR A 163 -24.12 -4.22 6.46
CA TYR A 163 -24.44 -2.85 6.09
C TYR A 163 -23.97 -2.51 4.67
N GLU A 164 -24.75 -1.70 3.97
CA GLU A 164 -24.40 -1.10 2.69
C GLU A 164 -23.99 0.36 2.91
N ILE A 165 -22.82 0.75 2.42
CA ILE A 165 -22.36 2.14 2.41
C ILE A 165 -23.11 2.88 1.30
N ILE A 166 -23.91 3.87 1.69
CA ILE A 166 -24.81 4.64 0.79
C ILE A 166 -24.26 6.03 0.46
N ASP A 167 -23.00 6.25 0.76
CA ASP A 167 -22.34 7.54 0.66
C ASP A 167 -21.99 7.94 -0.78
N ASN A 168 -22.12 9.25 -1.08
CA ASN A 168 -21.90 9.85 -2.40
C ASN A 168 -20.47 10.35 -2.62
N GLY A 169 -19.56 10.08 -1.69
CA GLY A 169 -18.12 10.03 -2.01
C GLY A 169 -17.34 11.33 -1.83
N LYS A 170 -17.67 12.17 -0.84
CA LYS A 170 -16.78 13.26 -0.39
C LYS A 170 -16.87 13.46 1.11
N ASN A 171 -16.43 12.48 1.88
CA ASN A 171 -16.51 12.58 3.34
C ASN A 171 -15.29 13.29 3.88
N GLN A 172 -15.50 14.49 4.40
CA GLN A 172 -14.43 15.32 4.91
C GLN A 172 -13.77 14.68 6.14
N ILE A 173 -12.45 14.64 6.11
CA ILE A 173 -11.63 14.20 7.25
C ILE A 173 -11.57 15.36 8.25
N SER A 174 -12.05 15.10 9.47
CA SER A 174 -11.92 16.05 10.58
C SER A 174 -10.46 16.20 11.04
N GLU A 175 -10.17 17.26 11.78
CA GLU A 175 -8.84 17.53 12.35
C GLU A 175 -8.27 16.36 13.18
N ASN A 176 -9.13 15.56 13.79
CA ASN A 176 -8.76 14.38 14.57
C ASN A 176 -8.58 13.10 13.72
N ASN A 177 -8.43 13.24 12.40
CA ASN A 177 -8.38 12.14 11.44
C ASN A 177 -9.57 11.18 11.55
N ARG A 178 -10.77 11.73 11.73
CA ARG A 178 -12.02 10.97 11.74
C ARG A 178 -12.94 11.39 10.63
N VAL A 179 -13.70 10.44 10.12
CA VAL A 179 -14.72 10.67 9.11
C VAL A 179 -15.94 9.83 9.45
N VAL A 180 -17.14 10.35 9.15
CA VAL A 180 -18.40 9.62 9.31
C VAL A 180 -18.94 9.32 7.93
N MET A 181 -19.32 8.07 7.68
CA MET A 181 -19.99 7.66 6.45
C MET A 181 -21.40 7.15 6.74
N ALA A 182 -22.33 7.44 5.83
CA ALA A 182 -23.69 6.97 5.92
C ALA A 182 -23.81 5.51 5.45
N VAL A 183 -24.52 4.71 6.23
CA VAL A 183 -24.83 3.31 5.92
C VAL A 183 -26.32 3.03 6.10
N LYS A 184 -26.77 1.94 5.50
CA LYS A 184 -28.07 1.33 5.80
C LYS A 184 -27.87 -0.17 6.05
N PRO A 185 -28.66 -0.80 6.92
CA PRO A 185 -28.65 -2.25 7.08
C PRO A 185 -28.92 -2.92 5.73
N VAL A 186 -28.14 -3.95 5.41
CA VAL A 186 -28.50 -4.86 4.32
C VAL A 186 -29.69 -5.66 4.81
N ALA A 187 -30.83 -5.51 4.15
CA ALA A 187 -32.01 -6.30 4.48
C ALA A 187 -31.62 -7.79 4.43
N PRO A 188 -31.95 -8.58 5.48
CA PRO A 188 -31.68 -10.01 5.45
C PRO A 188 -32.33 -10.58 4.21
N GLU A 189 -31.54 -11.33 3.43
CA GLU A 189 -32.07 -11.95 2.23
C GLU A 189 -33.23 -12.84 2.64
N LYS A 190 -34.38 -12.68 1.98
CA LYS A 190 -35.53 -13.55 2.25
C LYS A 190 -35.08 -14.99 2.01
N MET A 191 -35.36 -15.87 2.98
CA MET A 191 -35.07 -17.28 2.88
C MET A 191 -36.28 -18.01 2.31
N ARG A 192 -36.04 -19.11 1.60
CA ARG A 192 -37.04 -20.11 1.27
C ARG A 192 -36.69 -21.44 1.91
N ASN A 193 -37.72 -22.17 2.32
CA ASN A 193 -37.59 -23.54 2.73
C ASN A 193 -37.61 -24.44 1.49
N VAL A 194 -36.54 -25.19 1.26
CA VAL A 194 -36.41 -26.09 0.13
C VAL A 194 -36.55 -27.53 0.60
N THR A 195 -37.51 -28.25 0.03
CA THR A 195 -37.65 -29.70 0.20
C THR A 195 -36.73 -30.42 -0.78
N VAL A 196 -35.82 -31.21 -0.23
CA VAL A 196 -34.88 -32.07 -0.96
C VAL A 196 -35.43 -33.49 -0.94
N THR A 197 -35.89 -33.94 -2.10
CA THR A 197 -36.37 -35.31 -2.30
C THR A 197 -35.26 -36.20 -2.79
N TYR A 198 -34.89 -37.19 -1.98
CA TYR A 198 -33.90 -38.20 -2.34
C TYR A 198 -34.57 -39.38 -3.04
N ARG A 199 -34.01 -39.77 -4.19
CA ARG A 199 -34.50 -40.90 -5.00
C ARG A 199 -33.38 -41.88 -5.32
N PHE A 200 -33.72 -43.15 -5.49
CA PHE A 200 -32.73 -44.18 -5.80
C PHE A 200 -32.02 -43.93 -7.14
N SER A 201 -30.77 -44.37 -7.23
CA SER A 201 -30.04 -44.36 -8.50
C SER A 201 -30.59 -45.44 -9.44
N GLY A 202 -30.92 -45.04 -10.67
CA GLY A 202 -31.44 -45.96 -11.71
C GLY A 202 -32.93 -46.29 -11.59
N SER A 203 -33.62 -45.87 -10.53
CA SER A 203 -35.08 -45.93 -10.41
C SER A 203 -35.62 -44.63 -9.83
N ASN A 204 -36.73 -44.10 -10.32
CA ASN A 204 -37.38 -42.92 -9.71
C ASN A 204 -38.02 -43.23 -8.33
N GLY A 205 -37.59 -44.30 -7.67
CA GLY A 205 -38.09 -44.73 -6.37
C GLY A 205 -37.73 -43.72 -5.28
N PHE A 206 -38.71 -43.38 -4.47
CA PHE A 206 -38.57 -42.47 -3.33
C PHE A 206 -37.73 -43.10 -2.20
N ILE A 207 -36.82 -42.33 -1.60
CA ILE A 207 -36.06 -42.72 -0.41
C ILE A 207 -36.60 -41.97 0.82
N THR A 208 -36.45 -40.64 0.82
CA THR A 208 -36.85 -39.76 1.93
C THR A 208 -36.83 -38.31 1.47
N ASP A 209 -37.47 -37.44 2.25
CA ASP A 209 -37.39 -35.98 2.11
C ASP A 209 -36.61 -35.38 3.28
N ALA A 210 -35.92 -34.27 3.01
CA ALA A 210 -35.33 -33.43 4.03
C ALA A 210 -35.49 -31.96 3.63
N THR A 211 -35.37 -31.03 4.57
CA THR A 211 -35.53 -29.60 4.29
C THR A 211 -34.25 -28.83 4.59
N VAL A 212 -34.02 -27.78 3.80
CA VAL A 212 -32.92 -26.83 4.00
C VAL A 212 -33.40 -25.42 3.70
N ASP A 213 -33.05 -24.46 4.55
CA ASP A 213 -33.33 -23.06 4.30
C ASP A 213 -32.22 -22.45 3.45
N VAL A 214 -32.60 -21.84 2.34
CA VAL A 214 -31.65 -21.15 1.45
C VAL A 214 -32.13 -19.77 1.05
N PRO A 215 -31.21 -18.86 0.71
CA PRO A 215 -31.60 -17.54 0.23
C PRO A 215 -32.38 -17.60 -1.09
N MET A 216 -33.36 -16.70 -1.27
CA MET A 216 -34.23 -16.65 -2.46
C MET A 216 -33.44 -16.43 -3.77
N SER A 217 -32.27 -15.78 -3.73
CA SER A 217 -31.41 -15.63 -4.92
C SER A 217 -30.73 -16.93 -5.35
N LYS A 218 -30.60 -17.92 -4.44
CA LYS A 218 -29.84 -19.15 -4.68
C LYS A 218 -30.61 -20.09 -5.58
N LYS A 219 -30.11 -20.34 -6.79
CA LYS A 219 -30.78 -21.18 -7.81
C LYS A 219 -30.38 -22.65 -7.79
N PHE A 220 -29.27 -23.00 -7.15
CA PHE A 220 -28.73 -24.36 -7.14
C PHE A 220 -28.20 -24.73 -5.77
N LEU A 221 -28.33 -26.00 -5.40
CA LEU A 221 -27.64 -26.63 -4.28
C LEU A 221 -26.43 -27.42 -4.79
N THR A 222 -25.35 -27.38 -4.01
CA THR A 222 -24.23 -28.31 -4.14
C THR A 222 -24.37 -29.45 -3.13
N LYS A 223 -23.64 -30.55 -3.33
CA LYS A 223 -23.67 -31.69 -2.39
C LYS A 223 -23.34 -31.32 -0.94
N ALA A 224 -22.48 -30.33 -0.70
CA ALA A 224 -22.13 -29.88 0.66
C ALA A 224 -23.27 -29.11 1.34
N GLU A 225 -24.22 -28.59 0.57
CA GLU A 225 -25.35 -27.80 1.05
C GLU A 225 -26.63 -28.64 1.16
N LEU A 226 -26.58 -29.91 0.77
CA LEU A 226 -27.70 -30.83 0.93
C LEU A 226 -27.84 -31.22 2.41
N PRO A 227 -29.06 -31.24 2.94
CA PRO A 227 -29.32 -31.64 4.32
C PRO A 227 -28.98 -33.12 4.51
N ALA A 228 -28.33 -33.47 5.62
CA ALA A 228 -28.10 -34.85 5.99
C ALA A 228 -29.44 -35.58 6.16
N ALA A 229 -29.55 -36.78 5.60
CA ALA A 229 -30.77 -37.57 5.64
C ALA A 229 -30.47 -39.04 5.92
N THR A 230 -31.34 -39.69 6.68
CA THR A 230 -31.25 -41.11 7.03
C THR A 230 -32.58 -41.80 6.82
N VAL A 231 -32.56 -43.13 6.66
CA VAL A 231 -33.77 -43.96 6.50
C VAL A 231 -33.60 -45.28 7.25
N VAL A 232 -34.69 -45.81 7.81
CA VAL A 232 -34.71 -47.12 8.47
C VAL A 232 -35.32 -48.15 7.54
N SER A 233 -34.63 -49.27 7.32
CA SER A 233 -35.15 -50.39 6.53
C SER A 233 -34.73 -51.72 7.16
N GLY A 234 -35.68 -52.64 7.34
CA GLY A 234 -35.41 -53.95 7.94
C GLY A 234 -34.82 -53.89 9.36
N GLY A 235 -35.07 -52.82 10.11
CA GLY A 235 -34.52 -52.61 11.46
C GLY A 235 -33.11 -51.99 11.50
N TYR A 236 -32.53 -51.66 10.35
CA TYR A 236 -31.21 -51.01 10.26
C TYR A 236 -31.34 -49.56 9.78
N LEU A 237 -30.47 -48.68 10.29
CA LEU A 237 -30.37 -47.28 9.88
C LEU A 237 -29.38 -47.13 8.73
N PHE A 238 -29.73 -46.32 7.73
CA PHE A 238 -28.92 -46.04 6.56
C PHE A 238 -28.76 -44.54 6.32
N ASP A 239 -27.55 -44.13 5.95
CA ASP A 239 -27.25 -42.80 5.44
C ASP A 239 -27.67 -42.67 3.98
N VAL A 240 -28.35 -41.57 3.66
CA VAL A 240 -28.70 -41.21 2.28
C VAL A 240 -27.55 -40.39 1.69
N VAL A 241 -26.88 -40.95 0.69
CA VAL A 241 -25.67 -40.36 0.10
C VAL A 241 -25.96 -39.95 -1.36
N PRO A 242 -25.87 -38.65 -1.70
CA PRO A 242 -25.98 -38.17 -3.07
C PRO A 242 -24.93 -38.80 -3.99
N THR A 243 -25.38 -39.27 -5.16
CA THR A 243 -24.53 -39.95 -6.15
C THR A 243 -23.70 -38.99 -6.99
N THR A 244 -24.17 -37.75 -7.19
CA THR A 244 -23.47 -36.69 -7.91
C THR A 244 -23.19 -35.50 -6.98
N ASN A 245 -22.30 -34.60 -7.40
CA ASN A 245 -21.94 -33.42 -6.62
C ASN A 245 -22.82 -32.18 -6.89
N GLY A 246 -23.79 -32.29 -7.79
CA GLY A 246 -24.58 -31.16 -8.30
C GLY A 246 -23.98 -30.54 -9.57
N PRO A 247 -24.51 -29.38 -10.03
CA PRO A 247 -25.51 -28.54 -9.36
C PRO A 247 -26.93 -29.13 -9.40
N PHE A 248 -27.65 -29.06 -8.28
CA PHE A 248 -29.05 -29.45 -8.20
C PHE A 248 -29.93 -28.21 -8.28
N GLY A 249 -30.69 -28.06 -9.37
CA GLY A 249 -31.57 -26.90 -9.58
C GLY A 249 -32.71 -26.86 -8.57
N ILE A 250 -32.91 -25.70 -7.95
CA ILE A 250 -34.06 -25.43 -7.09
C ILE A 250 -35.23 -25.00 -7.98
N ASN A 251 -36.31 -25.77 -7.95
CA ASN A 251 -37.57 -25.37 -8.51
C ASN A 251 -38.29 -24.44 -7.52
N ASP A 252 -38.64 -23.24 -7.95
CA ASP A 252 -39.35 -22.27 -7.11
C ASP A 252 -40.85 -22.57 -7.16
N LEU A 253 -41.45 -22.77 -5.98
CA LEU A 253 -42.88 -23.04 -5.85
C LEU A 253 -43.70 -21.79 -5.48
N GLY A 254 -43.05 -20.65 -5.24
CA GLY A 254 -43.68 -19.48 -4.65
C GLY A 254 -43.82 -19.56 -3.13
N ASP A 255 -44.30 -18.48 -2.51
CA ASP A 255 -44.57 -18.37 -1.07
C ASP A 255 -43.41 -18.77 -0.14
N GLY A 256 -42.16 -18.58 -0.60
CA GLY A 256 -40.97 -18.95 0.16
C GLY A 256 -40.72 -20.46 0.22
N LYS A 257 -41.22 -21.23 -0.75
CA LYS A 257 -40.99 -22.66 -0.87
C LYS A 257 -40.23 -23.02 -2.15
N GLY A 258 -39.46 -24.09 -2.10
CA GLY A 258 -38.84 -24.68 -3.28
C GLY A 258 -38.66 -26.18 -3.16
N GLU A 259 -38.34 -26.82 -4.28
CA GLU A 259 -38.12 -28.26 -4.36
C GLU A 259 -36.87 -28.60 -5.17
N VAL A 260 -36.18 -29.65 -4.74
CA VAL A 260 -35.00 -30.20 -5.41
C VAL A 260 -35.09 -31.72 -5.39
N ALA A 261 -34.89 -32.37 -6.53
CA ALA A 261 -34.76 -33.83 -6.62
C ALA A 261 -33.28 -34.23 -6.71
N VAL A 262 -32.85 -35.17 -5.86
CA VAL A 262 -31.47 -35.66 -5.80
C VAL A 262 -31.44 -37.17 -5.94
N THR A 263 -30.64 -37.66 -6.89
CA THR A 263 -30.34 -39.09 -7.00
C THR A 263 -29.32 -39.51 -5.94
N ALA A 264 -29.69 -40.45 -5.10
CA ALA A 264 -28.91 -40.93 -3.96
C ALA A 264 -28.88 -42.46 -3.88
N THR A 265 -27.93 -42.94 -3.09
CA THR A 265 -27.83 -44.34 -2.66
C THR A 265 -27.84 -44.39 -1.14
N ILE A 266 -28.32 -45.49 -0.57
CA ILE A 266 -28.25 -45.72 0.86
C ILE A 266 -26.96 -46.48 1.23
N LYS A 267 -26.34 -46.13 2.34
CA LYS A 267 -25.19 -46.87 2.92
C LYS A 267 -25.49 -47.16 4.38
N MET A 268 -25.01 -48.30 4.91
CA MET A 268 -25.17 -48.59 6.34
C MET A 268 -24.63 -47.40 7.14
N HIS A 269 -25.46 -46.90 8.06
CA HIS A 269 -25.06 -45.84 8.97
C HIS A 269 -23.88 -46.34 9.80
N LYS A 270 -22.83 -45.53 9.89
CA LYS A 270 -21.62 -45.85 10.66
C LYS A 270 -21.75 -45.45 12.11
#